data_AF-A0A927RY16-F1
#
_entry.id   AF-A0A927RY16-F1
#
_cell.length_a   1.000
_cell.length_b   1.000
_cell.length_c   1.000
_cell.angle_alpha   90.00
_cell.angle_beta   90.00
_cell.angle_gamma   90.00
#
_symmetry.space_group_name_H-M   'P 1'
#
loop_
_entity.id
_entity.type
_entity.pdbx_description
1 polymer ?
#
loop_
_entity_poly.entity_id
_entity_poly.type
_entity_poly.pdbx_seq_one_letter_code
_entity_poly.pdbx_strand_id
1 'polypeptide(L)'
;MRAWKCSISGMRTSLFRRIIKKVRNSESNRTEIISKISKWCNKGGDHMEEAVLVCVTRQKTCERLIVAGAEVAKEKNAPLQVIHIARVGDSLLGNPSESEALEYLYQISKEHGADMMMVRSADVVSTIVAQAEKLGVGTIVMGRLPRSKRAAFDIVDDVISRLPDVEIKTVYDED
;
A
#
# COMPACT_ATOMS: atom_id res chain seq x y z
N MET A 1 -25.42 -12.32 19.50
CA MET A 1 -25.55 -11.62 18.19
C MET A 1 -26.37 -10.31 18.23
N ARG A 2 -26.78 -9.75 19.38
CA ARG A 2 -27.61 -8.51 19.40
C ARG A 2 -26.92 -7.22 19.90
N ALA A 3 -25.68 -7.30 20.41
CA ALA A 3 -24.98 -6.13 20.97
C ALA A 3 -24.26 -5.24 19.93
N TRP A 4 -24.16 -5.66 18.66
CA TRP A 4 -23.37 -4.93 17.66
C TRP A 4 -24.15 -3.87 16.88
N LYS A 5 -25.49 -3.83 16.99
CA LYS A 5 -26.32 -2.98 16.12
C LYS A 5 -26.41 -1.51 16.55
N CYS A 6 -26.04 -1.15 17.78
CA CYS A 6 -26.41 0.15 18.36
C CYS A 6 -25.35 1.25 18.32
N SER A 7 -24.14 1.02 17.81
CA SER A 7 -23.09 2.06 17.77
C SER A 7 -22.25 2.04 16.48
N ILE A 8 -22.87 1.68 15.36
CA ILE A 8 -22.23 1.62 14.02
C ILE A 8 -22.82 2.68 13.06
N SER A 9 -23.88 3.39 13.45
CA SER A 9 -24.63 4.29 12.57
C SER A 9 -23.87 5.53 12.09
N GLY A 10 -22.72 5.88 12.69
CA GLY A 10 -21.89 7.03 12.26
C GLY A 10 -20.64 6.66 11.44
N MET A 11 -20.26 5.39 11.38
CA MET A 11 -18.90 4.99 11.00
C MET A 11 -18.80 4.59 9.52
N ARG A 12 -18.55 5.57 8.65
CA ARG A 12 -18.54 5.43 7.16
C ARG A 12 -17.15 5.37 6.52
N THR A 13 -16.10 4.93 7.20
CA THR A 13 -14.77 4.81 6.55
C THR A 13 -14.66 3.50 5.74
N SER A 14 -14.03 3.57 4.56
CA SER A 14 -13.67 2.43 3.69
C SER A 14 -12.87 1.37 4.46
N LEU A 15 -11.98 1.82 5.34
CA LEU A 15 -11.22 0.97 6.26
C LEU A 15 -12.12 0.14 7.20
N PHE A 16 -13.16 0.73 7.80
CA PHE A 16 -14.07 0.01 8.68
C PHE A 16 -14.83 -1.10 7.92
N ARG A 17 -15.28 -0.80 6.69
CA ARG A 17 -15.90 -1.81 5.80
C ARG A 17 -14.94 -2.97 5.52
N ARG A 18 -13.67 -2.69 5.27
CA ARG A 18 -12.63 -3.73 5.06
C ARG A 18 -12.43 -4.59 6.30
N ILE A 19 -12.34 -3.97 7.48
CA ILE A 19 -12.21 -4.70 8.76
C ILE A 19 -13.41 -5.63 8.98
N ILE A 20 -14.65 -5.15 8.79
CA ILE A 20 -15.86 -5.95 8.95
C ILE A 20 -15.96 -7.08 7.90
N LYS A 21 -15.63 -6.81 6.62
CA LYS A 21 -15.54 -7.87 5.59
C LYS A 21 -14.56 -8.98 6.02
N LYS A 22 -13.43 -8.62 6.63
CA LYS A 22 -12.40 -9.57 7.09
C LYS A 22 -12.85 -10.41 8.28
N VAL A 23 -13.58 -9.82 9.24
CA VAL A 23 -14.23 -10.56 10.34
C VAL A 23 -15.18 -11.63 9.81
N ARG A 24 -15.89 -11.33 8.72
CA ARG A 24 -16.86 -12.25 8.12
C ARG A 24 -16.19 -13.45 7.42
N ASN A 25 -14.99 -13.28 6.86
CA ASN A 25 -14.31 -14.30 6.05
C ASN A 25 -13.24 -15.12 6.81
N SER A 26 -12.83 -14.74 8.03
CA SER A 26 -11.78 -15.47 8.77
C SER A 26 -12.17 -15.74 10.22
N GLU A 27 -12.42 -17.00 10.57
CA GLU A 27 -12.71 -17.41 11.96
C GLU A 27 -11.45 -17.50 12.83
N SER A 28 -10.30 -17.82 12.23
CA SER A 28 -9.05 -18.11 12.97
C SER A 28 -8.34 -16.89 13.54
N ASN A 29 -8.77 -15.66 13.23
CA ASN A 29 -8.09 -14.44 13.69
C ASN A 29 -9.02 -13.39 14.33
N ARG A 30 -10.20 -13.82 14.80
CA ARG A 30 -11.24 -12.92 15.36
C ARG A 30 -10.74 -12.07 16.53
N THR A 31 -9.93 -12.61 17.42
CA THR A 31 -9.43 -11.91 18.62
C THR A 31 -8.47 -10.76 18.29
N GLU A 32 -7.55 -10.97 17.35
CA GLU A 32 -6.64 -9.91 16.89
C GLU A 32 -7.41 -8.77 16.20
N ILE A 33 -8.42 -9.13 15.41
CA ILE A 33 -9.26 -8.17 14.69
C ILE A 33 -10.14 -7.38 15.67
N ILE A 34 -10.73 -8.03 16.69
CA ILE A 34 -11.50 -7.35 17.74
C ILE A 34 -10.61 -6.37 18.52
N SER A 35 -9.36 -6.73 18.80
CA SER A 35 -8.39 -5.81 19.42
C SER A 35 -8.13 -4.57 18.54
N LYS A 36 -7.99 -4.73 17.22
CA LYS A 36 -7.82 -3.62 16.27
C LYS A 36 -9.08 -2.73 16.21
N ILE A 37 -10.27 -3.32 16.17
CA ILE A 37 -11.55 -2.58 16.20
C ILE A 37 -11.68 -1.80 17.51
N SER A 38 -11.36 -2.42 18.65
CA SER A 38 -11.42 -1.75 19.95
C SER A 38 -10.43 -0.60 20.06
N LYS A 39 -9.18 -0.78 19.58
CA LYS A 39 -8.21 0.31 19.46
C LYS A 39 -8.72 1.45 18.57
N TRP A 40 -9.42 1.12 17.49
CA TRP A 40 -10.01 2.10 16.58
C TRP A 40 -11.15 2.90 17.21
N CYS A 41 -12.08 2.24 17.94
CA CYS A 41 -13.13 2.93 18.68
C CYS A 41 -12.55 3.86 19.78
N ASN A 42 -11.50 3.42 20.49
CA ASN A 42 -10.89 4.18 21.57
C ASN A 42 -10.07 5.39 21.10
N LYS A 43 -9.68 5.45 19.82
CA LYS A 43 -8.95 6.59 19.24
C LYS A 43 -9.85 7.70 18.67
N GLY A 44 -11.17 7.61 18.84
CA GLY A 44 -12.10 8.62 18.30
C GLY A 44 -12.24 8.53 16.78
N GLY A 45 -12.64 7.35 16.29
CA GLY A 45 -12.61 6.96 14.88
C GLY A 45 -13.58 7.66 13.93
N ASP A 46 -13.30 8.92 13.59
CA ASP A 46 -13.89 9.61 12.43
C ASP A 46 -12.85 10.11 11.39
N HIS A 47 -11.59 10.28 11.78
CA HIS A 47 -10.51 10.72 10.88
C HIS A 47 -9.30 9.78 10.97
N MET A 48 -9.33 8.68 10.23
CA MET A 48 -8.10 7.94 9.92
C MET A 48 -7.93 8.03 8.41
N GLU A 49 -7.05 8.93 7.98
CA GLU A 49 -6.74 9.07 6.58
C GLU A 49 -6.05 7.78 6.11
N GLU A 50 -6.69 7.11 5.15
CA GLU A 50 -6.16 5.87 4.62
C GLU A 50 -4.82 6.16 3.93
N ALA A 51 -3.77 5.44 4.34
CA ALA A 51 -2.41 5.72 3.89
C ALA A 51 -2.28 5.65 2.36
N VAL A 52 -1.32 6.39 1.83
CA VAL A 52 -0.87 6.26 0.44
C VAL A 52 0.36 5.37 0.41
N LEU A 53 0.32 4.32 -0.42
CA LEU A 53 1.43 3.38 -0.59
C LEU A 53 2.03 3.52 -1.98
N VAL A 54 3.33 3.79 -2.08
CA VAL A 54 4.05 3.87 -3.34
C VAL A 54 4.89 2.61 -3.53
N CYS A 55 4.71 1.91 -4.63
CA CYS A 55 5.50 0.73 -4.97
C CYS A 55 6.65 1.09 -5.90
N VAL A 56 7.90 0.85 -5.48
CA VAL A 56 9.12 1.19 -6.23
C VAL A 56 10.00 -0.03 -6.53
N THR A 57 10.77 0.06 -7.61
CA THR A 57 11.79 -0.92 -8.01
C THR A 57 13.20 -0.31 -7.85
N ARG A 58 14.26 -1.04 -8.25
CA ARG A 58 15.67 -0.55 -8.18
C ARG A 58 16.03 0.38 -9.34
N GLN A 59 15.17 1.33 -9.66
CA GLN A 59 15.39 2.27 -10.76
C GLN A 59 15.21 3.70 -10.22
N LYS A 60 16.20 4.57 -10.46
CA LYS A 60 16.14 5.98 -10.02
C LYS A 60 14.91 6.71 -10.56
N THR A 61 14.42 6.30 -11.73
CA THR A 61 13.17 6.78 -12.34
C THR A 61 11.93 6.60 -11.46
N CYS A 62 11.99 5.73 -10.43
CA CYS A 62 10.91 5.58 -9.45
C CYS A 62 10.72 6.81 -8.55
N GLU A 63 11.63 7.80 -8.56
CA GLU A 63 11.43 9.11 -7.92
C GLU A 63 10.08 9.73 -8.32
N ARG A 64 9.70 9.66 -9.60
CA ARG A 64 8.41 10.18 -10.09
C ARG A 64 7.21 9.57 -9.37
N LEU A 65 7.32 8.31 -8.94
CA LEU A 65 6.27 7.61 -8.20
C LEU A 65 6.17 8.15 -6.77
N ILE A 66 7.31 8.44 -6.15
CA ILE A 66 7.38 8.99 -4.80
C ILE A 66 6.81 10.41 -4.80
N VAL A 67 7.21 11.24 -5.77
CA VAL A 67 6.68 12.60 -5.94
C VAL A 67 5.16 12.58 -6.15
N ALA A 68 4.68 11.76 -7.10
CA ALA A 68 3.24 11.62 -7.35
C ALA A 68 2.48 11.07 -6.13
N GLY A 69 3.10 10.16 -5.36
CA GLY A 69 2.56 9.66 -4.11
C GLY A 69 2.47 10.74 -3.02
N ALA A 70 3.47 11.60 -2.92
CA ALA A 70 3.49 12.73 -1.99
C ALA A 70 2.43 13.77 -2.31
N GLU A 71 2.18 14.05 -3.58
CA GLU A 71 1.07 14.90 -4.01
C GLU A 71 -0.27 14.32 -3.59
N VAL A 72 -0.51 13.04 -3.86
CA VAL A 72 -1.75 12.35 -3.46
C VAL A 72 -1.91 12.32 -1.94
N ALA A 73 -0.84 12.05 -1.21
CA ALA A 73 -0.84 12.04 0.24
C ALA A 73 -1.20 13.43 0.79
N LYS A 74 -0.62 14.50 0.24
CA LYS A 74 -0.92 15.87 0.61
C LYS A 74 -2.37 16.26 0.31
N GLU A 75 -2.89 15.91 -0.86
CA GLU A 75 -4.29 16.17 -1.25
C GLU A 75 -5.28 15.48 -0.32
N LYS A 76 -4.95 14.26 0.11
CA LYS A 76 -5.79 13.43 0.99
C LYS A 76 -5.52 13.65 2.48
N ASN A 77 -4.58 14.55 2.81
CA ASN A 77 -4.02 14.71 4.16
C ASN A 77 -3.58 13.36 4.79
N ALA A 78 -3.13 12.40 3.98
CA ALA A 78 -2.85 11.03 4.40
C ALA A 78 -1.36 10.79 4.65
N PRO A 79 -0.99 9.80 5.49
CA PRO A 79 0.40 9.38 5.63
C PRO A 79 0.91 8.71 4.34
N LEU A 80 2.17 8.95 3.99
CA LEU A 80 2.84 8.36 2.83
C LEU A 80 3.79 7.24 3.27
N GLN A 81 3.69 6.08 2.62
CA GLN A 81 4.60 4.95 2.78
C GLN A 81 5.17 4.55 1.42
N VAL A 82 6.47 4.30 1.35
CA VAL A 82 7.13 3.73 0.18
C VAL A 82 7.51 2.27 0.45
N ILE A 83 7.31 1.39 -0.53
CA ILE A 83 7.70 -0.02 -0.43
C ILE A 83 8.51 -0.47 -1.64
N HIS A 84 9.63 -1.13 -1.36
CA HIS A 84 10.34 -1.95 -2.33
C HIS A 84 10.14 -3.43 -2.00
N ILE A 85 9.73 -4.22 -2.99
CA ILE A 85 9.62 -5.67 -2.85
C ILE A 85 10.70 -6.33 -3.71
N ALA A 86 11.68 -6.92 -3.03
CA ALA A 86 12.76 -7.68 -3.66
C ALA A 86 12.32 -9.15 -3.82
N ARG A 87 12.57 -9.74 -4.99
CA ARG A 87 12.29 -11.17 -5.16
C ARG A 87 13.29 -12.01 -4.39
N VAL A 88 12.85 -13.16 -3.87
CA VAL A 88 13.76 -14.13 -3.25
C VAL A 88 14.74 -14.61 -4.33
N GLY A 89 16.04 -14.48 -4.05
CA GLY A 89 17.11 -14.79 -5.01
C GLY A 89 17.69 -13.57 -5.73
N ASP A 90 17.06 -12.39 -5.62
CA ASP A 90 17.66 -11.17 -6.15
C ASP A 90 18.86 -10.73 -5.29
N SER A 91 20.00 -10.52 -5.95
CA SER A 91 21.23 -10.03 -5.33
C SER A 91 21.13 -8.54 -4.99
N LEU A 92 20.51 -8.20 -3.85
CA LEU A 92 20.42 -6.82 -3.36
C LEU A 92 21.77 -6.13 -3.15
N LEU A 93 22.84 -6.90 -3.00
CA LEU A 93 24.20 -6.42 -2.73
C LEU A 93 25.20 -6.82 -3.83
N GLY A 94 24.72 -7.34 -4.96
CA GLY A 94 25.58 -7.86 -6.03
C GLY A 94 26.02 -6.82 -7.05
N ASN A 95 25.35 -5.67 -7.10
CA ASN A 95 25.58 -4.64 -8.10
C ASN A 95 25.64 -3.23 -7.45
N PRO A 96 26.79 -2.52 -7.52
CA PRO A 96 26.94 -1.17 -6.98
C PRO A 96 25.88 -0.17 -7.45
N SER A 97 25.42 -0.30 -8.71
CA SER A 97 24.41 0.60 -9.28
C SER A 97 23.03 0.42 -8.65
N GLU A 98 22.69 -0.79 -8.23
CA GLU A 98 21.41 -1.08 -7.59
C GLU A 98 21.35 -0.55 -6.16
N SER A 99 22.46 -0.67 -5.42
CA SER A 99 22.61 -0.10 -4.08
C SER A 99 22.48 1.42 -4.11
N GLU A 100 23.13 2.07 -5.08
CA GLU A 100 23.05 3.52 -5.27
C GLU A 100 21.63 3.98 -5.60
N ALA A 101 20.92 3.24 -6.47
CA ALA A 101 19.52 3.56 -6.79
C ALA A 101 18.60 3.43 -5.58
N LEU A 102 18.78 2.41 -4.74
CA LEU A 102 17.98 2.22 -3.53
C LEU A 102 18.26 3.28 -2.46
N GLU A 103 19.53 3.63 -2.26
CA GLU A 103 19.93 4.70 -1.35
C GLU A 103 19.34 6.04 -1.78
N TYR A 104 19.41 6.34 -3.08
CA TYR A 104 18.79 7.51 -3.67
C TYR A 104 17.27 7.55 -3.41
N LEU A 105 16.55 6.46 -3.70
CA LEU A 105 15.10 6.40 -3.47
C LEU A 105 14.73 6.51 -1.98
N TYR A 106 15.55 5.96 -1.09
CA TYR A 106 15.36 6.09 0.35
C TYR A 106 15.51 7.54 0.80
N GLN A 107 16.50 8.25 0.27
CA GLN A 107 16.74 9.66 0.55
C GLN A 107 15.58 10.54 0.04
N ILE A 108 15.15 10.35 -1.21
CA ILE A 108 13.97 11.03 -1.78
C ILE A 108 12.71 10.75 -0.96
N SER A 109 12.50 9.50 -0.52
CA SER A 109 11.34 9.15 0.32
C SER A 109 11.31 9.99 1.60
N LYS A 110 12.45 10.13 2.28
CA LYS A 110 12.57 10.94 3.50
C LYS A 110 12.32 12.42 3.25
N GLU A 111 12.83 12.96 2.15
CA GLU A 111 12.62 14.36 1.77
C GLU A 111 11.13 14.69 1.56
N HIS A 112 10.36 13.71 1.10
CA HIS A 112 8.90 13.79 0.97
C HIS A 112 8.13 13.35 2.22
N GLY A 113 8.80 13.16 3.37
CA GLY A 113 8.17 12.80 4.64
C GLY A 113 7.63 11.37 4.68
N ALA A 114 8.16 10.47 3.85
CA ALA A 114 7.75 9.08 3.78
C ALA A 114 8.80 8.14 4.37
N ASP A 115 8.32 7.14 5.11
CA ASP A 115 9.14 5.99 5.45
C ASP A 115 9.19 5.01 4.27
N MET A 116 10.37 4.47 3.99
CA MET A 116 10.56 3.42 3.00
C MET A 116 10.84 2.07 3.67
N MET A 117 10.08 1.06 3.28
CA MET A 117 10.25 -0.32 3.74
C MET A 117 10.69 -1.25 2.62
N MET A 118 11.57 -2.19 2.96
CA MET A 118 12.01 -3.24 2.04
C MET A 118 11.47 -4.59 2.49
N VAL A 119 10.82 -5.31 1.59
CA VAL A 119 10.29 -6.66 1.84
C VAL A 119 10.87 -7.62 0.83
N ARG A 120 11.34 -8.79 1.29
CA ARG A 120 11.72 -9.89 0.41
C ARG A 120 10.55 -10.87 0.29
N SER A 121 10.16 -11.21 -0.93
CA SER A 121 9.07 -12.17 -1.16
C SER A 121 9.15 -12.83 -2.53
N ALA A 122 8.75 -14.10 -2.61
CA ALA A 122 8.57 -14.78 -3.89
C ALA A 122 7.31 -14.32 -4.63
N ASP A 123 6.30 -13.83 -3.89
CA ASP A 123 5.02 -13.36 -4.43
C ASP A 123 4.84 -11.85 -4.14
N VAL A 124 5.13 -11.06 -5.16
CA VAL A 124 5.06 -9.59 -5.10
C VAL A 124 3.63 -9.11 -4.89
N VAL A 125 2.66 -9.66 -5.64
CA VAL A 125 1.26 -9.25 -5.58
C VAL A 125 0.68 -9.50 -4.19
N SER A 126 0.84 -10.73 -3.66
CA SER A 126 0.33 -11.06 -2.33
C SER A 126 0.98 -10.22 -1.24
N THR A 127 2.25 -9.84 -1.42
CA THR A 127 2.97 -8.96 -0.49
C THR A 127 2.41 -7.54 -0.53
N ILE A 128 2.15 -6.96 -1.71
CA ILE A 128 1.52 -5.64 -1.85
C ILE A 128 0.16 -5.64 -1.14
N VAL A 129 -0.66 -6.66 -1.41
CA VAL A 129 -1.99 -6.81 -0.79
C VAL A 129 -1.87 -6.86 0.74
N ALA A 130 -0.99 -7.70 1.27
CA ALA A 130 -0.80 -7.83 2.72
C ALA A 130 -0.33 -6.52 3.37
N GLN A 131 0.57 -5.78 2.72
CA GLN A 131 1.06 -4.50 3.24
C GLN A 131 -0.01 -3.41 3.16
N ALA A 132 -0.74 -3.33 2.04
CA ALA A 132 -1.84 -2.40 1.87
C ALA A 132 -2.95 -2.61 2.92
N GLU A 133 -3.24 -3.86 3.28
CA GLU A 133 -4.17 -4.17 4.37
C GLU A 133 -3.60 -3.84 5.75
N LYS A 134 -2.34 -4.18 6.01
CA LYS A 134 -1.69 -3.95 7.30
C LYS A 134 -1.60 -2.47 7.64
N LEU A 135 -1.28 -1.64 6.66
CA LEU A 135 -1.10 -0.20 6.79
C LEU A 135 -2.41 0.58 6.65
N GLY A 136 -3.52 -0.08 6.29
CA GLY A 136 -4.81 0.60 6.07
C GLY A 136 -4.77 1.55 4.88
N VAL A 137 -4.14 1.12 3.80
CA VAL A 137 -3.89 1.92 2.59
C VAL A 137 -5.17 2.10 1.78
N GLY A 138 -5.46 3.34 1.42
CA GLY A 138 -6.63 3.70 0.59
C GLY A 138 -6.24 4.02 -0.84
N THR A 139 -4.96 4.36 -1.09
CA THR A 139 -4.44 4.62 -2.43
C THR A 139 -3.08 3.95 -2.62
N ILE A 140 -2.91 3.23 -3.73
CA ILE A 140 -1.60 2.69 -4.12
C ILE A 140 -1.15 3.40 -5.40
N VAL A 141 0.08 3.91 -5.39
CA VAL A 141 0.76 4.46 -6.57
C VAL A 141 1.76 3.45 -7.12
N MET A 142 1.66 3.13 -8.40
CA MET A 142 2.54 2.16 -9.07
C MET A 142 2.99 2.66 -10.44
N GLY A 143 4.20 2.29 -10.84
CA GLY A 143 4.64 2.43 -12.23
C GLY A 143 3.92 1.43 -13.13
N ARG A 144 3.56 1.85 -14.35
CA ARG A 144 2.98 0.95 -15.35
C ARG A 144 3.61 1.17 -16.71
N LEU A 145 3.93 0.06 -17.40
CA LEU A 145 4.46 0.12 -18.76
C LEU A 145 3.36 0.54 -19.76
N PRO A 146 3.74 1.20 -20.87
CA PRO A 146 2.84 1.51 -21.98
C PRO A 146 2.16 0.25 -22.50
N ARG A 147 0.91 0.35 -22.95
CA ARG A 147 0.09 -0.80 -23.39
C ARG A 147 0.76 -1.62 -24.51
N SER A 148 1.55 -0.98 -25.36
CA SER A 148 2.34 -1.61 -26.44
C SER A 148 3.48 -2.51 -25.93
N LYS A 149 3.97 -2.27 -24.71
CA LYS A 149 5.08 -2.99 -24.07
C LYS A 149 4.60 -3.88 -22.91
N ARG A 150 3.29 -4.01 -22.69
CA ARG A 150 2.73 -4.82 -21.59
C ARG A 150 2.82 -6.31 -21.91
N ALA A 151 3.24 -7.10 -20.93
CA ALA A 151 3.05 -8.54 -20.95
C ALA A 151 1.56 -8.90 -20.83
N ALA A 152 1.19 -10.13 -21.19
CA ALA A 152 -0.19 -10.62 -21.06
C ALA A 152 -0.70 -10.61 -19.60
N PHE A 153 0.20 -10.61 -18.62
CA PHE A 153 -0.09 -10.51 -17.19
C PHE A 153 0.63 -9.29 -16.61
N ASP A 154 -0.15 -8.38 -16.02
CA ASP A 154 0.33 -7.12 -15.44
C ASP A 154 0.08 -7.14 -13.93
N ILE A 155 1.14 -6.93 -13.15
CA ILE A 155 1.08 -6.89 -11.68
C ILE A 155 0.03 -5.87 -11.21
N VAL A 156 -0.15 -4.77 -11.93
CA VAL A 156 -1.15 -3.75 -11.56
C VAL A 156 -2.57 -4.31 -11.66
N ASP A 157 -2.88 -5.11 -12.69
CA ASP A 157 -4.21 -5.69 -12.86
C ASP A 157 -4.51 -6.74 -11.78
N ASP A 158 -3.50 -7.54 -11.43
CA ASP A 158 -3.60 -8.50 -10.33
C ASP A 158 -3.87 -7.79 -8.99
N VAL A 159 -3.20 -6.67 -8.72
CA VAL A 159 -3.43 -5.87 -7.50
C VAL A 159 -4.84 -5.26 -7.51
N ILE A 160 -5.28 -4.69 -8.63
CA ILE A 160 -6.64 -4.14 -8.78
C ILE A 160 -7.69 -5.22 -8.48
N SER A 161 -7.51 -6.43 -9.02
CA SER A 161 -8.45 -7.53 -8.82
C SER A 161 -8.58 -7.97 -7.35
N ARG A 162 -7.49 -7.90 -6.59
CA ARG A 162 -7.42 -8.32 -5.17
C ARG A 162 -7.79 -7.21 -4.19
N LEU A 163 -7.69 -5.95 -4.60
CA LEU A 163 -8.00 -4.77 -3.78
C LEU A 163 -9.05 -3.86 -4.45
N PRO A 164 -10.29 -4.34 -4.67
CA PRO A 164 -11.32 -3.55 -5.35
C PRO A 164 -11.78 -2.30 -4.57
N ASP A 165 -11.49 -2.24 -3.27
CA ASP A 165 -11.84 -1.13 -2.39
C ASP A 165 -10.67 -0.11 -2.24
N VAL A 166 -9.55 -0.29 -2.95
CA VAL A 166 -8.36 0.59 -2.88
C VAL A 166 -8.18 1.29 -4.22
N GLU A 167 -7.95 2.59 -4.20
CA GLU A 167 -7.68 3.36 -5.41
C GLU A 167 -6.27 3.04 -5.93
N ILE A 168 -6.13 2.67 -7.20
CA ILE A 168 -4.83 2.37 -7.82
C ILE A 168 -4.51 3.48 -8.83
N LYS A 169 -3.48 4.28 -8.54
CA LYS A 169 -2.98 5.33 -9.44
C LYS A 169 -1.73 4.84 -10.17
N THR A 170 -1.81 4.76 -11.49
CA THR A 170 -0.67 4.35 -12.32
C THR A 170 0.05 5.57 -12.89
N VAL A 171 1.37 5.60 -12.78
CA VAL A 171 2.21 6.62 -13.42
C VAL A 171 3.00 5.95 -14.54
N TYR A 172 2.94 6.53 -15.73
CA TYR A 172 3.67 6.05 -16.92
C TYR A 172 5.06 6.69 -16.97
N ASP A 173 6.03 5.99 -17.56
CA ASP A 173 7.22 6.67 -18.07
C ASP A 173 6.79 7.48 -19.29
N GLU A 174 7.15 8.77 -19.35
CA GLU A 174 7.11 9.50 -20.62
C GLU A 174 8.25 8.95 -21.48
N ASP A 175 7.91 8.36 -22.63
CA ASP A 175 8.87 7.79 -23.59
C ASP A 175 9.83 8.87 -24.14
#